data_AF-A0A1A8GZL0-F1
#
_entry.id   AF-A0A1A8GZL0-F1
#
_cell.length_a   1.000
_cell.length_b   1.000
_cell.length_c   1.000
_cell.angle_alpha   90.00
_cell.angle_beta   90.00
_cell.angle_gamma   90.00
#
_symmetry.space_group_name_H-M   'P 1'
#
loop_
_entity.id
_entity.type
_entity.pdbx_description
1 polymer ?
#
loop_
_entity_poly.entity_id
_entity_poly.type
_entity_poly.pdbx_seq_one_letter_code
_entity_poly.pdbx_strand_id
1 'polypeptide(L)'
;KFKIYMALSVVGSFLSACGGTPGYIVLLRSIQPDLKSLALGMQTLIVRTLGGIPPPIYFGALIDRTCLKWGTKQCGGHGACRIYDANAFRITFLGLITGLYFLTNILGGILYFIIVKRQKKLALRNQENENGLEGNEVSNGHASINIAKKSEDPSKESTI
;
A
#
# COMPACT_ATOMS: atom_id res chain seq x y z
N LYS A 1 8.65 25.65 -10.91
CA LYS A 1 9.14 25.02 -9.66
C LYS A 1 7.99 24.74 -8.69
N PHE A 2 7.22 25.73 -8.22
CA PHE A 2 6.01 25.50 -7.40
C PHE A 2 4.91 24.70 -8.12
N LYS A 3 4.69 24.96 -9.42
CA LYS A 3 3.70 24.23 -10.24
C LYS A 3 3.95 22.71 -10.31
N ILE A 4 5.22 22.29 -10.34
CA ILE A 4 5.61 20.87 -10.38
C ILE A 4 5.27 20.21 -9.05
N TYR A 5 5.56 20.88 -7.93
CA TYR A 5 5.22 20.40 -6.60
C TYR A 5 3.70 20.22 -6.43
N MET A 6 2.92 21.22 -6.84
CA MET A 6 1.46 21.14 -6.81
C MET A 6 0.93 20.01 -7.70
N ALA A 7 1.47 19.85 -8.92
CA ALA A 7 1.06 18.77 -9.81
C ALA A 7 1.38 17.39 -9.21
N LEU A 8 2.59 17.20 -8.66
CA LEU A 8 3.01 15.97 -8.00
C LEU A 8 2.14 15.63 -6.78
N SER A 9 1.81 16.62 -5.95
CA SER A 9 0.95 16.39 -4.78
C SER A 9 -0.46 16.00 -5.20
N VAL A 10 -1.04 16.65 -6.22
CA VAL A 10 -2.38 16.33 -6.72
C VAL A 10 -2.43 14.92 -7.31
N VAL A 11 -1.48 14.58 -8.18
CA VAL A 11 -1.39 13.25 -8.78
C VAL A 11 -1.17 12.18 -7.71
N GLY A 12 -0.27 12.43 -6.76
CA GLY A 12 0.01 11.51 -5.67
C GLY A 12 -1.21 11.26 -4.76
N SER A 13 -1.92 12.32 -4.37
CA SER A 13 -3.16 12.21 -3.59
C SER A 13 -4.26 11.48 -4.36
N PHE A 14 -4.38 11.74 -5.67
CA PHE A 14 -5.35 11.07 -6.52
C PHE A 14 -5.08 9.55 -6.59
N LEU A 15 -3.84 9.15 -6.88
CA LEU A 15 -3.43 7.75 -6.91
C LEU A 15 -3.65 7.06 -5.55
N SER A 16 -3.32 7.76 -4.46
CA SER A 16 -3.52 7.25 -3.11
C SER A 16 -5.01 7.04 -2.78
N ALA A 17 -5.90 7.95 -3.20
CA ALA A 17 -7.33 7.78 -3.03
C ALA A 17 -7.88 6.62 -3.88
N CYS A 18 -7.50 6.58 -5.17
CA CYS A 18 -7.92 5.52 -6.08
C CYS A 18 -7.47 4.12 -5.65
N GLY A 19 -6.29 3.97 -5.04
CA GLY A 19 -5.82 2.69 -4.52
C GLY A 19 -6.27 2.39 -3.09
N GLY A 20 -6.32 3.40 -2.24
CA GLY A 20 -6.64 3.28 -0.82
C GLY A 20 -8.10 2.90 -0.59
N THR A 21 -9.03 3.52 -1.30
CA THR A 21 -10.47 3.23 -1.17
C THR A 21 -10.84 1.78 -1.51
N PRO A 22 -10.50 1.22 -2.70
CA PRO A 22 -10.82 -0.18 -3.00
C PRO A 22 -10.04 -1.14 -2.10
N GLY A 23 -8.79 -0.84 -1.73
CA GLY A 23 -8.03 -1.67 -0.79
C GLY A 23 -8.71 -1.75 0.58
N TYR A 24 -9.21 -0.62 1.07
CA TYR A 24 -9.97 -0.57 2.32
C TYR A 24 -11.30 -1.33 2.24
N ILE A 25 -12.02 -1.24 1.12
CA ILE A 25 -13.26 -1.98 0.90
C ILE A 25 -13.01 -3.50 0.89
N VAL A 26 -11.94 -3.95 0.24
CA VAL A 26 -11.55 -5.37 0.22
C VAL A 26 -11.21 -5.86 1.63
N LEU A 27 -10.46 -5.07 2.41
CA LEU A 27 -10.15 -5.39 3.81
C LEU A 27 -11.43 -5.58 4.64
N LEU A 28 -12.40 -4.67 4.50
CA LEU A 28 -13.69 -4.76 5.21
C LEU A 28 -14.53 -5.98 4.80
N ARG A 29 -14.42 -6.42 3.55
CA ARG A 29 -15.11 -7.60 3.02
C ARG A 29 -14.45 -8.91 3.47
N SER A 30 -13.15 -8.88 3.76
CA SER A 30 -12.38 -10.06 4.15
C SER A 30 -12.45 -10.39 5.65
N ILE A 31 -12.93 -9.47 6.50
CA ILE A 31 -12.93 -9.63 7.96
C ILE A 31 -14.34 -9.91 8.48
N GLN A 32 -14.47 -10.84 9.43
CA GLN A 32 -15.71 -11.17 10.13
C GLN A 32 -16.32 -9.95 10.83
N PRO A 33 -17.67 -9.80 10.86
CA PRO A 33 -18.34 -8.59 11.36
C PRO A 33 -17.98 -8.22 12.80
N ASP A 34 -17.73 -9.21 13.66
CA ASP A 34 -17.49 -8.99 15.09
C ASP A 34 -16.11 -8.38 15.40
N LEU A 35 -15.13 -8.53 14.49
CA LEU A 35 -13.76 -8.03 14.67
C LEU A 35 -13.46 -6.77 13.84
N LYS A 36 -14.44 -6.24 13.09
CA LYS A 36 -14.23 -5.09 12.20
C LYS A 36 -13.78 -3.85 12.95
N SER A 37 -14.44 -3.50 14.06
CA SER A 37 -14.10 -2.30 14.84
C SER A 37 -12.69 -2.37 15.43
N LEU A 38 -12.28 -3.54 15.92
CA LEU A 38 -10.93 -3.77 16.45
C LEU A 38 -9.87 -3.62 15.35
N ALA A 39 -10.07 -4.27 14.20
CA ALA A 39 -9.14 -4.21 13.08
C ALA A 39 -8.96 -2.78 12.55
N LEU A 40 -10.06 -2.03 12.42
CA LEU A 40 -10.01 -0.62 11.99
C LEU A 40 -9.34 0.28 13.03
N GLY A 41 -9.56 0.02 14.32
CA GLY A 41 -8.86 0.68 15.42
C GLY A 41 -7.35 0.46 15.32
N MET A 42 -6.91 -0.79 15.21
CA MET A 42 -5.49 -1.13 15.05
C MET A 42 -4.88 -0.52 13.79
N GLN A 43 -5.55 -0.62 12.64
CA GLN A 43 -5.10 -0.01 11.39
C GLN A 43 -4.88 1.50 11.56
N THR A 44 -5.83 2.19 12.21
CA THR A 44 -5.74 3.63 12.45
C THR A 44 -4.59 3.96 13.41
N LEU A 45 -4.42 3.18 14.47
CA LEU A 45 -3.32 3.36 15.43
C LEU A 45 -1.95 3.18 14.76
N ILE A 46 -1.80 2.16 13.92
CA ILE A 46 -0.54 1.90 13.18
C ILE A 46 -0.26 3.06 12.22
N VAL A 47 -1.25 3.47 11.42
CA VAL A 47 -1.09 4.57 10.47
C VAL A 47 -0.78 5.90 11.17
N ARG A 48 -1.43 6.18 12.30
CA ARG A 48 -1.19 7.42 13.07
C ARG A 48 0.15 7.40 13.78
N THR A 49 0.57 6.26 14.33
CA THR A 49 1.86 6.15 15.01
C THR A 49 3.00 6.28 14.01
N LEU A 50 2.96 5.52 12.91
CA LEU A 50 4.03 5.51 11.91
C LEU A 50 4.00 6.72 10.96
N GLY A 51 2.81 7.26 10.67
CA GLY A 51 2.65 8.43 9.80
C GLY A 51 2.60 9.76 10.54
N GLY A 52 2.37 9.76 11.86
CA GLY A 52 2.23 10.97 12.65
C GLY A 52 3.47 11.35 13.45
N ILE A 53 4.25 10.38 13.94
CA ILE A 53 5.38 10.64 14.85
C ILE A 53 6.73 10.73 14.11
N PRO A 54 7.12 9.76 13.25
CA PRO A 54 8.38 9.83 12.52
C PRO A 54 8.52 11.05 11.61
N PRO A 55 7.48 11.46 10.84
CA PRO A 55 7.61 12.60 9.94
C PRO A 55 7.96 13.92 10.62
N PRO A 56 7.25 14.42 11.65
CA PRO A 56 7.62 15.68 12.29
C PRO A 56 8.97 15.62 12.99
N ILE A 57 9.39 14.46 13.53
CA ILE A 57 10.73 14.29 14.09
C ILE A 57 11.79 14.41 13.00
N TYR A 58 11.61 13.72 11.87
CA TYR A 58 12.53 13.77 10.75
C TYR A 58 12.58 15.15 10.11
N PHE A 59 11.42 15.78 9.89
CA PHE A 59 11.34 17.14 9.36
C PHE A 59 11.95 18.16 10.33
N GLY A 60 11.76 18.00 11.64
CA GLY A 60 12.40 18.84 12.66
C GLY A 60 13.93 18.74 12.58
N ALA A 61 14.46 17.52 12.58
CA ALA A 61 15.91 17.29 12.44
C ALA A 61 16.45 17.80 11.10
N LEU A 62 15.69 17.66 10.01
CA LEU A 62 16.08 18.16 8.70
C LEU A 62 16.16 19.69 8.68
N ILE A 63 15.18 20.36 9.28
CA ILE A 63 15.16 21.83 9.41
C ILE A 63 16.39 22.28 10.20
N ASP A 64 16.72 21.61 11.31
CA ASP A 64 17.91 21.90 12.12
C ASP A 64 19.22 21.74 11.32
N ARG A 65 19.29 20.78 10.38
CA ARG A 65 20.45 20.59 9.49
C ARG A 65 20.63 21.71 8.47
N THR A 66 19.54 22.35 8.04
CA THR A 66 19.58 23.48 7.10
C THR A 66 19.84 24.83 7.78
N CYS A 67 20.13 24.83 9.08
CA CYS A 67 20.42 26.04 9.82
C CYS A 67 21.76 26.66 9.40
N LEU A 68 21.72 27.90 8.91
CA LEU A 68 22.91 28.68 8.56
C LEU A 68 23.46 29.45 9.76
N LYS A 69 22.57 29.91 10.65
CA LYS A 69 22.95 30.68 11.85
C LYS A 69 22.09 30.32 13.04
N TRP A 70 22.72 29.67 14.02
CA TRP A 70 22.13 29.40 15.33
C TRP A 70 21.98 30.69 16.14
N GLY A 71 20.86 30.87 16.83
CA GLY A 71 20.74 31.88 17.87
C GLY A 71 21.58 31.50 19.09
N THR A 72 21.94 32.48 19.91
CA THR A 72 22.63 32.25 21.19
C THR A 72 21.65 32.46 22.34
N LYS A 73 21.65 31.58 23.34
CA LYS A 73 20.83 31.75 24.55
C LYS A 73 21.53 32.72 25.52
N GLN A 74 20.74 33.40 26.36
CA GLN A 74 21.25 34.34 27.38
C GLN A 74 22.20 33.68 28.39
N CYS A 75 22.05 32.38 28.61
CA CYS A 75 22.89 31.56 29.49
C CYS A 75 24.02 30.80 28.77
N GLY A 76 24.31 31.14 27.50
CA GLY A 76 25.27 30.41 26.67
C GLY A 76 24.66 29.16 26.01
N GLY A 77 25.20 28.80 24.83
CA GLY A 77 24.74 27.65 24.03
C GLY A 77 23.84 28.01 22.84
N HIS A 78 23.56 27.00 22.01
CA HIS A 78 22.73 27.13 20.81
C HIS A 78 21.24 27.26 21.19
N GLY A 79 20.62 28.34 20.73
CA GLY A 79 19.18 28.62 20.78
C GLY A 79 18.48 28.15 19.50
N ALA A 80 17.27 28.67 19.24
CA ALA A 80 16.58 28.40 17.99
C ALA A 80 17.37 28.95 16.79
N CYS A 81 17.30 28.27 15.65
CA CYS A 81 17.92 28.74 14.42
C CYS A 81 17.20 30.00 13.91
N ARG A 82 17.95 31.01 13.47
CA ARG A 82 17.40 32.28 12.97
C ARG A 82 17.28 32.34 11.45
N ILE A 83 18.19 31.68 10.74
CA ILE A 83 18.28 31.74 9.28
C ILE A 83 18.42 30.31 8.75
N TYR A 84 17.47 29.93 7.90
CA TYR A 84 17.39 28.61 7.28
C TYR A 84 17.66 28.71 5.77
N ASP A 85 18.39 27.75 5.22
CA ASP A 85 18.55 27.63 3.77
C ASP A 85 17.30 26.99 3.14
N ALA A 86 16.49 27.82 2.48
CA ALA A 86 15.28 27.40 1.80
C ALA A 86 15.55 26.52 0.56
N ASN A 87 16.72 26.61 -0.06
CA ASN A 87 17.04 25.83 -1.25
C ASN A 87 17.42 24.41 -0.87
N ALA A 88 18.30 24.25 0.13
CA ALA A 88 18.66 22.94 0.67
C ALA A 88 17.43 22.18 1.19
N PHE A 89 16.57 22.87 1.96
CA PHE A 89 15.33 22.29 2.47
C PHE A 89 14.42 21.77 1.34
N ARG A 90 14.24 22.55 0.27
CA ARG A 90 13.40 22.16 -0.88
C ARG A 90 13.95 20.95 -1.62
N ILE A 91 15.26 20.89 -1.86
CA ILE A 91 15.87 19.76 -2.58
C ILE A 91 15.73 18.48 -1.75
N THR A 92 16.03 18.52 -0.46
CA THR A 92 15.89 17.32 0.38
C THR A 92 14.43 16.89 0.53
N PHE A 93 13.50 17.83 0.69
CA PHE A 93 12.06 17.53 0.76
C PHE A 93 11.56 16.88 -0.54
N LEU A 94 11.87 17.48 -1.69
CA LEU A 94 11.46 16.94 -2.99
C LEU A 94 12.11 15.59 -3.29
N GLY A 95 13.40 15.44 -2.95
CA GLY A 95 14.12 14.18 -3.09
C GLY A 95 13.48 13.06 -2.25
N LEU A 96 13.14 13.36 -0.98
CA LEU A 96 12.50 12.40 -0.08
C LEU A 96 11.10 12.00 -0.60
N ILE A 97 10.27 12.98 -0.97
CA ILE A 97 8.93 12.73 -1.47
C ILE A 97 8.99 11.91 -2.76
N THR A 98 9.81 12.33 -3.73
CA THR A 98 9.97 11.62 -5.00
C THR A 98 10.51 10.21 -4.78
N GLY A 99 11.48 10.05 -3.88
CA GLY A 99 12.02 8.75 -3.50
C GLY A 99 10.96 7.83 -2.89
N LEU A 100 10.14 8.35 -1.96
CA LEU A 100 9.05 7.59 -1.35
C LEU A 100 8.00 7.17 -2.39
N TYR A 101 7.57 8.10 -3.24
CA TYR A 101 6.65 7.79 -4.34
C TYR A 101 7.24 6.74 -5.28
N PHE A 102 8.50 6.88 -5.67
CA PHE A 102 9.16 5.90 -6.53
C PHE A 102 9.22 4.52 -5.88
N LEU A 103 9.61 4.44 -4.61
CA LEU A 103 9.63 3.19 -3.84
C LEU A 103 8.25 2.54 -3.75
N THR A 104 7.20 3.32 -3.46
CA THR A 104 5.82 2.80 -3.43
C THR A 104 5.36 2.30 -4.79
N ASN A 105 5.67 3.03 -5.87
CA ASN A 105 5.33 2.60 -7.23
C ASN A 105 6.08 1.33 -7.65
N ILE A 106 7.37 1.21 -7.31
CA ILE A 106 8.15 0.01 -7.58
C ILE A 106 7.60 -1.18 -6.80
N LEU A 107 7.35 -1.02 -5.50
CA LEU A 107 6.81 -2.10 -4.67
C LEU A 107 5.40 -2.52 -5.12
N GLY A 108 4.56 -1.55 -5.49
CA GLY A 108 3.23 -1.79 -6.07
C GLY A 108 3.31 -2.50 -7.42
N GLY A 109 4.24 -2.10 -8.29
CA GLY A 109 4.48 -2.75 -9.58
C GLY A 109 4.97 -4.19 -9.42
N ILE A 110 5.88 -4.45 -8.47
CA ILE A 110 6.34 -5.80 -8.14
C ILE A 110 5.18 -6.65 -7.61
N LEU A 111 4.38 -6.12 -6.68
CA LEU A 111 3.23 -6.83 -6.13
C LEU A 111 2.20 -7.15 -7.22
N TYR A 112 1.90 -6.18 -8.08
CA TYR A 112 1.01 -6.36 -9.23
C TYR A 112 1.53 -7.46 -10.15
N PHE A 113 2.82 -7.43 -10.51
CA PHE A 113 3.45 -8.46 -11.34
C PHE A 113 3.36 -9.85 -10.69
N ILE A 114 3.58 -9.95 -9.38
CA ILE A 114 3.42 -11.21 -8.64
C ILE A 114 1.98 -11.70 -8.69
N ILE A 115 1.00 -10.84 -8.47
CA ILE A 115 -0.43 -11.20 -8.50
C ILE A 115 -0.81 -11.71 -9.89
N VAL A 116 -0.46 -10.98 -10.96
CA VAL A 116 -0.73 -11.40 -12.34
C VAL A 116 -0.09 -12.74 -12.65
N LYS A 117 1.17 -12.95 -12.22
CA LYS A 117 1.86 -14.24 -12.40
C LYS A 117 1.16 -15.37 -11.65
N ARG A 118 0.66 -15.13 -10.43
CA ARG A 118 -0.10 -16.12 -9.66
C ARG A 118 -1.44 -16.44 -10.32
N GLN A 119 -2.17 -15.44 -10.79
CA GLN A 119 -3.43 -15.63 -11.51
C GLN A 119 -3.23 -16.44 -12.79
N LYS A 120 -2.21 -16.11 -13.59
CA LYS A 120 -1.89 -16.88 -14.80
C LYS A 120 -1.51 -18.33 -14.47
N LYS A 121 -0.77 -18.57 -13.39
CA LYS A 121 -0.41 -19.93 -12.93
C LYS A 121 -1.64 -20.71 -12.43
N LEU A 122 -2.59 -20.04 -11.78
CA LEU A 122 -3.84 -20.67 -11.35
C LEU A 122 -4.73 -21.02 -12.54
N ALA A 123 -4.86 -20.13 -13.54
CA ALA A 123 -5.61 -20.40 -14.76
C ALA A 123 -5.04 -21.60 -15.54
N LEU A 124 -3.71 -21.70 -15.66
CA LEU A 124 -3.06 -22.85 -16.29
C LEU A 124 -3.31 -24.16 -15.53
N ARG A 125 -3.26 -24.14 -14.19
CA ARG A 125 -3.57 -25.34 -13.38
C ARG A 125 -5.04 -25.76 -13.48
N ASN A 126 -5.96 -24.81 -13.56
CA ASN A 126 -7.38 -25.12 -13.73
C ASN A 126 -7.63 -25.80 -15.08
N GLN A 127 -7.00 -25.32 -16.17
CA GLN A 127 -7.10 -25.95 -17.48
C GLN A 127 -6.50 -27.37 -17.51
N GLU A 128 -5.38 -27.60 -16.82
CA GLU A 128 -4.77 -28.94 -16.72
C GLU A 128 -5.69 -29.91 -15.94
N ASN A 129 -6.31 -29.44 -14.85
CA ASN A 129 -7.27 -30.22 -14.07
C ASN A 129 -8.54 -30.56 -14.89
N GLU A 130 -9.06 -29.61 -15.68
CA GLU A 130 -10.22 -29.84 -16.56
C GLU A 130 -9.89 -30.85 -17.67
N ASN A 131 -8.77 -30.69 -18.37
CA ASN A 131 -8.33 -31.61 -19.42
C ASN A 131 -8.00 -33.01 -18.89
N GLY A 132 -7.45 -33.11 -17.66
CA GLY A 132 -7.17 -34.38 -16.99
C GLY A 132 -8.44 -35.10 -16.53
N LEU A 133 -9.49 -34.36 -16.17
CA LEU A 133 -10.79 -34.93 -15.82
C LEU A 133 -11.52 -35.47 -17.07
N GLU A 134 -11.52 -34.71 -18.17
CA GLU A 134 -12.07 -35.17 -19.45
C GLU A 134 -11.33 -36.40 -19.99
N GLY A 135 -9.99 -36.46 -19.87
CA GLY A 135 -9.21 -37.63 -20.28
C GLY A 135 -9.51 -38.90 -19.47
N ASN A 136 -9.76 -38.76 -18.17
CA ASN A 136 -10.15 -39.88 -17.30
C ASN A 136 -11.63 -40.27 -17.46
N GLU A 137 -12.53 -39.32 -17.75
CA GLU A 137 -13.94 -39.61 -18.07
C GLU A 137 -14.08 -40.32 -19.43
N VAL A 138 -13.32 -39.92 -20.46
CA VAL A 138 -13.31 -40.60 -21.77
C VAL A 138 -12.74 -42.01 -21.67
N SER A 139 -11.79 -42.25 -20.76
CA SER A 139 -11.21 -43.57 -20.49
C SER A 139 -12.18 -44.51 -19.73
N ASN A 140 -13.09 -43.97 -18.91
CA ASN A 140 -13.96 -44.74 -18.00
C ASN A 140 -15.48 -44.66 -18.31
N GLY A 141 -15.93 -44.01 -19.38
CA GLY A 141 -17.35 -43.67 -19.54
C GLY A 141 -18.03 -44.09 -20.84
N HIS A 142 -18.62 -45.29 -20.88
CA HIS A 142 -19.92 -45.42 -21.52
C HIS A 142 -20.93 -44.61 -20.67
N ALA A 143 -21.26 -43.41 -21.16
CA ALA A 143 -22.40 -42.56 -20.83
C ALA A 143 -22.74 -42.28 -19.33
N SER A 144 -22.54 -41.04 -18.89
CA SER A 144 -23.60 -40.29 -18.20
C SER A 144 -23.34 -38.78 -18.25
N ILE A 145 -24.28 -38.06 -18.89
CA ILE A 145 -24.38 -36.60 -18.85
C ILE A 145 -24.81 -36.22 -17.43
N ASN A 146 -23.97 -35.49 -16.69
CA ASN A 146 -24.41 -34.78 -15.50
C ASN A 146 -24.09 -33.29 -15.63
N ILE A 147 -25.13 -32.55 -16.03
CA ILE A 147 -25.24 -31.11 -15.93
C ILE A 147 -25.27 -30.75 -14.44
N ALA A 148 -24.11 -30.45 -13.85
CA ALA A 148 -24.01 -29.84 -12.52
C ALA A 148 -23.69 -28.34 -12.69
N LYS A 149 -24.72 -27.56 -13.02
CA LYS A 149 -24.63 -26.10 -13.04
C LYS A 149 -24.60 -25.59 -11.61
N LYS A 150 -23.42 -25.11 -11.21
CA LYS A 150 -23.20 -23.96 -10.32
C LYS A 150 -23.72 -24.08 -8.88
N SER A 151 -22.82 -24.45 -7.97
CA SER A 151 -22.89 -24.05 -6.56
C SER A 151 -21.49 -23.91 -5.99
N GLU A 152 -20.97 -22.69 -5.93
CA GLU A 152 -19.96 -22.34 -4.93
C GLU A 152 -20.23 -20.91 -4.46
N ASP A 153 -21.12 -20.87 -3.47
CA ASP A 153 -21.29 -19.79 -2.51
C ASP A 153 -19.96 -19.63 -1.74
N PRO A 154 -19.29 -18.47 -1.78
CA PRO A 154 -18.11 -18.23 -0.95
C PRO A 154 -18.58 -17.78 0.44
N SER A 155 -19.23 -18.68 1.16
CA SER A 155 -19.39 -18.57 2.60
C SER A 155 -19.02 -19.89 3.26
N LYS A 156 -17.82 -19.90 3.86
CA LYS A 156 -17.30 -20.76 4.94
C LYS A 156 -15.90 -21.30 4.62
N GLU A 157 -14.88 -20.57 5.05
CA GLU A 157 -13.74 -21.20 5.70
C GLU A 157 -13.23 -20.29 6.81
N SER A 158 -13.75 -20.51 8.02
CA SER A 158 -13.01 -20.49 9.29
C SER A 158 -14.01 -20.80 10.42
N THR A 159 -14.24 -22.09 10.64
CA THR A 159 -14.69 -22.63 11.93
C THR A 159 -13.43 -23.03 12.69
N ILE A 160 -13.04 -22.27 13.71
CA ILE A 160 -13.09 -22.64 15.14
C ILE A 160 -13.33 -21.33 15.91
#